data_AF-P90837-F1
#
_entry.id   AF-P90837-F1
#
_cell.length_a   1.000
_cell.length_b   1.000
_cell.length_c   1.000
_cell.angle_alpha   90.00
_cell.angle_beta   90.00
_cell.angle_gamma   90.00
#
_symmetry.space_group_name_H-M   'P 1'
#
loop_
_entity.id
_entity.type
_entity.pdbx_description
1 polymer ?
#
loop_
_entity_poly.entity_id
_entity_poly.type
_entity_poly.pdbx_seq_one_letter_code
_entity_poly.pdbx_strand_id
1 'polypeptide(L)'
;MIIKILDPSKNATYLWLPVYFYDEPFQFQILSSIIELVFYISCFHLMTISLYVMLKVQIFHRNLYILYIPMFCVWYGLIAGKLITIAYRLKFVDLDYELGEHIAMWTDDQAKMLHVSSLRGLELLIFGGFVQWHYMYTVVYGILGVAAERAIASVLIENYETNTQLYIPIALTIITQFLAISTSLSVLFHKASVFLSHLPWIISCSLGALAYLFIKIVNENFQKQITNPRRKRLFTISQQFQVKENLRALRLGTRLVFVVFFYVAFVSFGMFALAFDLVSSAYCHFVENFLFLNPYPICFTAMLTIPHWRKHFQNACFTWRLVKSAWTKPKTSTTSVEISTTKKLEAETDLYFRQLNESWI
;
A
#
# COMPACT_ATOMS: atom_id res chain seq x y z
N MET A 1 -8.86 19.85 7.75
CA MET A 1 -8.70 21.21 8.33
C MET A 1 -8.14 22.20 7.31
N ILE A 2 -8.72 23.39 7.19
CA ILE A 2 -8.16 24.51 6.39
C ILE A 2 -7.74 25.62 7.34
N ILE A 3 -6.48 26.06 7.24
CA ILE A 3 -5.90 27.15 8.02
C ILE A 3 -5.89 28.41 7.15
N LYS A 4 -6.45 29.50 7.64
CA LYS A 4 -6.38 30.83 7.04
C LYS A 4 -5.40 31.68 7.83
N ILE A 5 -4.31 32.07 7.18
CA ILE A 5 -3.30 32.95 7.75
C ILE A 5 -3.73 34.39 7.49
N LEU A 6 -3.97 35.13 8.57
CA LEU A 6 -4.32 36.54 8.54
C LEU A 6 -3.03 37.38 8.55
N ASP A 7 -2.57 37.80 7.38
CA ASP A 7 -1.53 38.82 7.25
C ASP A 7 -2.21 40.17 6.92
N PRO A 8 -2.06 41.21 7.76
CA PRO A 8 -2.66 42.53 7.48
C PRO A 8 -2.12 43.20 6.21
N SER A 9 -0.98 42.75 5.68
CA SER A 9 -0.29 43.36 4.54
C SER A 9 -0.42 42.60 3.22
N LYS A 10 -0.99 41.39 3.22
CA LYS A 10 -1.06 40.49 2.06
C LYS A 10 -2.43 39.84 1.91
N ASN A 11 -2.69 39.28 0.72
CA ASN A 11 -3.82 38.39 0.54
C ASN A 11 -3.73 37.21 1.53
N ALA A 12 -4.86 36.81 2.10
CA ALA A 12 -4.95 35.67 2.99
C ALA A 12 -4.36 34.43 2.32
N THR A 13 -3.47 33.74 3.03
CA THR A 13 -2.86 32.48 2.56
C THR A 13 -3.57 31.32 3.24
N TYR A 14 -3.85 30.27 2.47
CA TYR A 14 -4.57 29.09 2.95
C TYR A 14 -3.66 27.87 2.97
N LEU A 15 -3.78 27.06 4.02
CA LEU A 15 -3.17 25.74 4.10
C LEU A 15 -4.26 24.68 4.25
N TRP A 16 -4.16 23.58 3.52
CA TRP A 16 -5.12 22.49 3.56
C TRP A 16 -4.48 21.20 4.08
N LEU A 17 -4.86 20.83 5.31
CA LEU A 17 -4.36 19.65 6.00
C LEU A 17 -5.42 18.54 6.02
N PRO A 18 -5.03 17.28 5.76
CA PRO A 18 -5.93 16.13 5.79
C PRO A 18 -6.08 15.60 7.23
N VAL A 19 -6.28 16.51 8.18
CA VAL A 19 -6.43 16.22 9.61
C VAL A 19 -7.84 16.57 10.08
N TYR A 20 -8.32 15.79 11.05
CA TYR A 20 -9.65 15.90 11.62
C TYR A 20 -9.56 16.07 13.13
N PHE A 21 -10.37 16.98 13.65
CA PHE A 21 -10.55 17.21 15.08
C PHE A 21 -12.04 17.21 15.38
N TYR A 22 -12.43 16.49 16.43
CA TYR A 22 -13.84 16.28 16.81
C TYR A 22 -14.08 16.90 18.17
N ASP A 23 -15.26 17.49 18.38
CA ASP A 23 -15.64 18.03 19.69
C ASP A 23 -16.16 16.89 20.58
N GLU A 24 -15.25 16.29 21.34
CA GLU A 24 -15.53 15.12 22.17
C GLU A 24 -14.88 15.25 23.55
N PRO A 25 -15.45 14.61 24.60
CA PRO A 25 -14.82 14.59 25.92
C PRO A 25 -13.39 14.06 25.88
N PHE A 26 -12.48 14.70 26.63
CA PHE A 26 -11.05 14.33 26.64
C PHE A 26 -10.79 12.85 26.95
N GLN A 27 -11.59 12.23 27.83
CA GLN A 27 -11.50 10.80 28.14
C GLN A 27 -11.77 9.91 26.92
N PHE A 28 -12.72 10.32 26.06
CA PHE A 28 -13.02 9.60 24.83
C PHE A 28 -11.89 9.76 23.81
N GLN A 29 -11.30 10.97 23.70
CA GLN A 29 -10.13 11.20 22.85
C GLN A 29 -8.93 10.33 23.25
N ILE A 30 -8.71 10.12 24.55
CA ILE A 30 -7.67 9.19 25.05
C ILE A 30 -8.00 7.76 24.61
N LEU A 31 -9.22 7.30 24.85
CA LEU A 31 -9.64 5.94 24.51
C LEU A 31 -9.51 5.67 23.01
N SER A 32 -10.01 6.58 22.16
CA SER A 32 -9.90 6.46 20.70
C SER A 32 -8.43 6.42 20.26
N SER A 33 -7.58 7.28 20.83
CA SER A 33 -6.14 7.29 20.56
C SER A 33 -5.46 5.97 20.94
N ILE A 34 -5.80 5.37 22.08
CA ILE A 34 -5.25 4.07 22.50
C ILE A 34 -5.64 2.98 21.49
N ILE A 35 -6.91 2.96 21.06
CA ILE A 35 -7.39 1.97 20.10
C ILE A 35 -6.71 2.15 18.73
N GLU A 36 -6.56 3.38 18.25
CA GLU A 36 -5.81 3.71 17.03
C GLU A 36 -4.38 3.19 17.09
N LEU A 37 -3.67 3.45 18.19
CA LEU A 37 -2.30 2.99 18.40
C LEU A 37 -2.19 1.47 18.37
N VAL A 38 -3.14 0.74 18.96
CA VAL A 38 -3.19 -0.73 18.91
C VAL A 38 -3.34 -1.22 17.46
N PHE A 39 -4.21 -0.60 16.67
CA PHE A 39 -4.36 -0.94 15.25
C PHE A 39 -3.11 -0.60 14.43
N TYR A 40 -2.45 0.51 14.72
CA TYR A 40 -1.21 0.89 14.03
C TYR A 40 -0.06 -0.05 14.37
N ILE A 41 0.13 -0.44 15.64
CA ILE A 41 1.17 -1.39 16.05
C ILE A 41 0.95 -2.76 15.39
N SER A 42 -0.30 -3.22 15.35
CA SER A 42 -0.63 -4.50 14.73
C SER A 42 -0.50 -4.46 13.20
N CYS A 43 -0.87 -3.35 12.55
CA CYS A 43 -0.63 -3.12 11.13
C CYS A 43 0.87 -3.04 10.81
N PHE A 44 1.65 -2.36 11.65
CA PHE A 44 3.11 -2.26 11.54
C PHE A 44 3.74 -3.66 11.57
N HIS A 45 3.31 -4.52 12.50
CA HIS A 45 3.78 -5.89 12.60
C HIS A 45 3.43 -6.71 11.35
N LEU A 46 2.19 -6.62 10.87
CA LEU A 46 1.73 -7.29 9.65
C LEU A 46 2.56 -6.86 8.43
N MET A 47 2.78 -5.56 8.27
CA MET A 47 3.52 -5.01 7.14
C MET A 47 4.99 -5.43 7.18
N THR A 48 5.61 -5.40 8.37
CA THR A 48 6.99 -5.86 8.58
C THR A 48 7.16 -7.34 8.21
N ILE A 49 6.25 -8.21 8.67
CA ILE A 49 6.28 -9.63 8.32
C ILE A 49 6.07 -9.82 6.81
N SER A 50 5.14 -9.08 6.20
CA SER A 50 4.85 -9.19 4.77
C SER A 50 6.07 -8.78 3.94
N LEU A 51 6.74 -7.68 4.31
CA LEU A 51 8.00 -7.25 3.69
C LEU A 51 9.09 -8.31 3.84
N TYR A 52 9.28 -8.86 5.04
CA TYR A 52 10.23 -9.93 5.28
C TYR A 52 9.98 -11.15 4.37
N VAL A 53 8.72 -11.59 4.25
CA VAL A 53 8.35 -12.73 3.41
C VAL A 53 8.57 -12.43 1.93
N MET A 54 8.20 -11.24 1.44
CA MET A 54 8.41 -10.84 0.04
C MET A 54 9.90 -10.77 -0.31
N LEU A 55 10.73 -10.24 0.59
CA LEU A 55 12.18 -10.15 0.38
C LEU A 55 12.86 -11.52 0.42
N LYS A 56 12.39 -12.42 1.28
CA LYS A 56 12.93 -13.78 1.42
C LYS A 56 12.52 -14.69 0.26
N VAL A 57 11.28 -14.56 -0.20
CA VAL A 57 10.71 -15.43 -1.23
C VAL A 57 10.48 -14.60 -2.48
N GLN A 58 11.53 -14.49 -3.30
CA GLN A 58 11.53 -13.68 -4.51
C GLN A 58 10.92 -14.45 -5.67
N ILE A 59 9.69 -14.09 -6.02
CA ILE A 59 8.88 -14.76 -7.07
C ILE A 59 8.78 -13.92 -8.35
N PHE A 60 8.92 -12.61 -8.21
CA PHE A 60 8.94 -11.64 -9.29
C PHE A 60 10.35 -11.16 -9.60
N HIS A 61 10.52 -10.51 -10.74
CA HIS A 61 11.76 -9.87 -11.12
C HIS A 61 12.16 -8.75 -10.14
N ARG A 62 13.47 -8.55 -9.96
CA ARG A 62 14.06 -7.58 -8.99
C ARG A 62 13.48 -6.17 -9.12
N ASN A 63 13.21 -5.73 -10.35
CA ASN A 63 12.66 -4.40 -10.63
C ASN A 63 11.34 -4.14 -9.90
N LEU A 64 10.50 -5.17 -9.77
CA LEU A 64 9.20 -5.05 -9.12
C LEU A 64 9.34 -4.79 -7.61
N TYR A 65 10.32 -5.42 -6.95
CA TYR A 65 10.59 -5.16 -5.53
C TYR A 65 11.15 -3.77 -5.28
N ILE A 66 12.01 -3.26 -6.17
CA ILE A 66 12.55 -1.90 -6.06
C ILE A 66 11.43 -0.86 -6.11
N LEU A 67 10.32 -1.14 -6.82
CA LEU A 67 9.14 -0.28 -6.81
C LEU A 67 8.27 -0.47 -5.56
N TYR A 68 8.01 -1.72 -5.15
CA TYR A 68 7.10 -1.98 -4.03
C TYR A 68 7.68 -1.58 -2.67
N ILE A 69 8.96 -1.85 -2.41
CA ILE A 69 9.55 -1.64 -1.07
C ILE A 69 9.40 -0.18 -0.62
N PRO A 70 9.76 0.84 -1.43
CA PRO A 70 9.52 2.24 -1.07
C PRO A 70 8.06 2.54 -0.76
N MET A 71 7.10 2.00 -1.53
CA MET A 71 5.67 2.22 -1.27
C MET A 71 5.25 1.72 0.11
N PHE A 72 5.73 0.55 0.53
CA PHE A 72 5.51 0.06 1.89
C PHE A 72 6.22 0.93 2.93
N CYS A 73 7.42 1.43 2.63
CA CYS A 73 8.16 2.30 3.55
C CYS A 73 7.46 3.64 3.81
N VAL A 74 6.77 4.21 2.82
CA VAL A 74 6.04 5.49 3.00
C VAL A 74 4.91 5.36 4.02
N TRP A 75 4.33 4.16 4.22
CA TRP A 75 3.34 3.95 5.27
C TRP A 75 3.92 4.14 6.69
N TYR A 76 5.20 3.82 6.92
CA TYR A 76 5.81 4.13 8.22
C TYR A 76 5.90 5.64 8.45
N GLY A 77 6.17 6.41 7.39
CA GLY A 77 6.11 7.87 7.40
C GLY A 77 4.70 8.38 7.73
N LEU A 78 3.67 7.80 7.09
CA LEU A 78 2.27 8.11 7.39
C LEU A 78 1.94 7.96 8.88
N ILE A 79 2.36 6.86 9.51
CA ILE A 79 2.11 6.65 10.94
C ILE A 79 2.81 7.72 11.78
N ALA A 80 4.04 8.12 11.45
CA ALA A 80 4.68 9.25 12.13
C ALA A 80 3.86 10.54 11.98
N GLY A 81 3.31 10.81 10.79
CA GLY A 81 2.40 11.92 10.55
C GLY A 81 1.11 11.86 11.38
N LYS A 82 0.51 10.67 11.55
CA LYS A 82 -0.67 10.47 12.41
C LYS A 82 -0.34 10.61 13.88
N LEU A 83 0.81 10.13 14.35
CA LEU A 83 1.27 10.32 15.73
C LEU A 83 1.39 11.81 16.08
N ILE A 84 1.83 12.64 15.13
CA ILE A 84 1.83 14.10 15.31
C ILE A 84 0.39 14.61 15.48
N THR A 85 -0.56 14.22 14.61
CA THR A 85 -1.97 14.63 14.76
C THR A 85 -2.55 14.20 16.11
N ILE A 86 -2.24 13.00 16.58
CA ILE A 86 -2.66 12.50 17.91
C ILE A 86 -2.07 13.37 19.03
N ALA A 87 -0.80 13.78 18.92
CA ALA A 87 -0.16 14.64 19.92
C ALA A 87 -0.85 16.00 20.06
N TYR A 88 -1.28 16.61 18.95
CA TYR A 88 -2.09 17.84 19.00
C TYR A 88 -3.49 17.60 19.56
N ARG A 89 -4.17 16.51 19.16
CA ARG A 89 -5.49 16.14 19.68
C ARG A 89 -5.48 15.97 21.19
N LEU A 90 -4.48 15.26 21.72
CA LEU A 90 -4.32 15.01 23.16
C LEU A 90 -3.69 16.19 23.93
N LYS A 91 -3.46 17.34 23.27
CA LYS A 91 -2.82 18.53 23.87
C LYS A 91 -1.46 18.22 24.52
N PHE A 92 -0.68 17.32 23.92
CA PHE A 92 0.74 17.14 24.30
C PHE A 92 1.63 18.25 23.74
N VAL A 93 1.15 18.94 22.71
CA VAL A 93 1.75 20.17 22.18
C VAL A 93 0.81 21.31 22.52
N ASP A 94 1.23 22.16 23.45
CA ASP A 94 0.46 23.33 23.85
C ASP A 94 0.47 24.38 22.74
N LEU A 95 -0.71 24.92 22.46
CA LEU A 95 -0.94 26.03 21.53
C LEU A 95 -1.53 27.21 22.31
N ASP A 96 -1.18 28.43 21.90
CA ASP A 96 -1.72 29.66 22.50
C ASP A 96 -3.21 29.88 22.19
N TYR A 97 -3.82 29.00 21.39
CA TYR A 97 -5.21 29.04 20.95
C TYR A 97 -5.77 27.63 20.80
N GLU A 98 -7.09 27.50 20.84
CA GLU A 98 -7.77 26.22 20.64
C GLU A 98 -7.89 25.91 19.14
N LEU A 99 -7.57 24.66 18.76
CA LEU A 99 -7.78 24.18 17.40
C LEU A 99 -9.27 24.06 17.06
N GLY A 100 -10.12 23.75 18.04
CA GLY A 100 -11.55 23.55 17.82
C GLY A 100 -11.90 22.34 16.97
N GLU A 101 -13.14 22.29 16.49
CA GLU A 101 -13.69 21.20 15.69
C GLU A 101 -13.45 21.40 14.19
N HIS A 102 -12.91 20.37 13.54
CA HIS A 102 -12.61 20.35 12.11
C HIS A 102 -12.95 18.99 11.51
N ILE A 103 -14.24 18.75 11.25
CA ILE A 103 -14.72 17.51 10.62
C ILE A 103 -14.67 17.58 9.09
N ALA A 104 -14.83 18.78 8.51
CA ALA A 104 -14.87 18.93 7.06
C ALA A 104 -13.47 18.75 6.45
N MET A 105 -13.33 17.78 5.54
CA MET A 105 -12.10 17.61 4.77
C MET A 105 -11.80 18.86 3.94
N TRP A 106 -12.85 19.49 3.37
CA TRP A 106 -12.80 20.77 2.68
C TRP A 106 -14.08 21.57 2.96
N THR A 107 -13.97 22.91 2.99
CA THR A 107 -15.08 23.83 3.20
C THR A 107 -14.78 25.20 2.58
N ASP A 108 -15.76 25.81 1.92
CA ASP A 108 -15.71 27.22 1.51
C ASP A 108 -16.15 28.17 2.63
N ASP A 109 -16.81 27.63 3.66
CA ASP A 109 -17.28 28.41 4.80
C ASP A 109 -16.10 28.87 5.66
N GLN A 110 -15.85 30.18 5.66
CA GLN A 110 -14.78 30.79 6.44
C GLN A 110 -14.97 30.63 7.95
N ALA A 111 -16.20 30.43 8.44
CA ALA A 111 -16.45 30.20 9.87
C ALA A 111 -15.91 28.84 10.35
N LYS A 112 -15.74 27.87 9.45
CA LYS A 112 -15.23 26.53 9.75
C LYS A 112 -13.70 26.40 9.56
N MET A 113 -13.05 27.48 9.14
CA MET A 113 -11.59 27.54 8.95
C MET A 113 -10.91 27.95 10.25
N LEU A 114 -9.69 27.45 10.48
CA LEU A 114 -8.84 27.89 11.59
C LEU A 114 -8.19 29.23 11.22
N HIS A 115 -8.51 30.31 11.94
CA HIS A 115 -7.91 31.63 11.72
C HIS A 115 -6.72 31.83 12.64
N VAL A 116 -5.54 32.06 12.07
CA VAL A 116 -4.31 32.31 12.83
C VAL A 116 -3.56 33.51 12.29
N SER A 117 -2.95 34.29 13.17
CA SER A 117 -2.03 35.39 12.82
C SER A 117 -0.61 34.90 12.53
N SER A 118 -0.24 33.71 13.04
CA SER A 118 1.08 33.11 12.89
C SER A 118 0.97 31.59 12.86
N LEU A 119 1.90 30.93 12.16
CA LEU A 119 2.01 29.46 12.10
C LEU A 119 2.79 28.87 13.27
N ARG A 120 3.23 29.70 14.22
CA ARG A 120 4.01 29.25 15.38
C ARG A 120 3.23 28.20 16.17
N GLY A 121 3.87 27.07 16.42
CA GLY A 121 3.28 25.92 17.11
C GLY A 121 2.52 24.98 16.18
N LEU A 122 2.25 25.32 14.90
CA LEU A 122 1.60 24.43 13.92
C LEU A 122 2.58 23.75 12.96
N GLU A 123 3.87 24.07 13.01
CA GLU A 123 4.85 23.60 12.04
C GLU A 123 4.90 22.07 11.97
N LEU A 124 4.84 21.39 13.12
CA LEU A 124 4.79 19.94 13.19
C LEU A 124 3.47 19.41 12.61
N LEU A 125 2.33 20.02 12.93
CA LEU A 125 1.03 19.62 12.38
C LEU A 125 0.97 19.77 10.85
N ILE A 126 1.56 20.85 10.32
CA ILE A 126 1.68 21.09 8.88
C ILE A 126 2.54 20.00 8.23
N PHE A 127 3.68 19.68 8.84
CA PHE A 127 4.53 18.59 8.38
C PHE A 127 3.80 17.23 8.42
N GLY A 128 3.09 16.94 9.51
CA GLY A 128 2.28 15.73 9.64
C GLY A 128 1.19 15.64 8.57
N GLY A 129 0.50 16.74 8.27
CA GLY A 129 -0.48 16.80 7.20
C GLY A 129 0.12 16.67 5.80
N PHE A 130 1.32 17.24 5.56
CA PHE A 130 2.07 17.02 4.32
C PHE A 130 2.40 15.53 4.13
N VAL A 131 2.91 14.86 5.15
CA VAL A 131 3.28 13.44 5.09
C VAL A 131 2.05 12.56 4.81
N GLN A 132 0.89 12.91 5.36
CA GLN A 132 -0.38 12.24 5.06
C GLN A 132 -0.80 12.43 3.60
N TRP A 133 -0.75 13.66 3.07
CA TRP A 133 -1.00 13.90 1.64
C TRP A 133 -0.02 13.15 0.74
N HIS A 134 1.27 13.20 1.08
CA HIS A 134 2.35 12.53 0.34
C HIS A 134 2.15 11.03 0.29
N TYR A 135 1.72 10.41 1.39
CA TYR A 135 1.34 9.01 1.41
C TYR A 135 0.19 8.71 0.44
N MET A 136 -0.92 9.46 0.53
CA MET A 136 -2.09 9.23 -0.33
C MET A 136 -1.72 9.29 -1.82
N TYR A 137 -0.99 10.33 -2.24
CA TYR A 137 -0.58 10.47 -3.65
C TYR A 137 0.54 9.50 -4.04
N THR A 138 1.40 9.09 -3.11
CA THR A 138 2.39 8.02 -3.37
C THR A 138 1.70 6.70 -3.67
N VAL A 139 0.61 6.36 -2.99
CA VAL A 139 -0.16 5.14 -3.30
C VAL A 139 -0.73 5.21 -4.72
N VAL A 140 -1.33 6.35 -5.10
CA VAL A 140 -1.90 6.59 -6.44
C VAL A 140 -0.85 6.42 -7.54
N TYR A 141 0.21 7.23 -7.48
CA TYR A 141 1.24 7.23 -8.51
C TYR A 141 2.11 5.97 -8.45
N GLY A 142 2.32 5.38 -7.28
CA GLY A 142 3.08 4.15 -7.11
C GLY A 142 2.41 2.94 -7.78
N ILE A 143 1.08 2.80 -7.65
CA ILE A 143 0.33 1.75 -8.36
C ILE A 143 0.45 1.94 -9.87
N LEU A 144 0.36 3.19 -10.35
CA LEU A 144 0.57 3.50 -11.77
C LEU A 144 2.00 3.17 -12.22
N GLY A 145 3.01 3.47 -11.42
CA GLY A 145 4.41 3.12 -11.68
C GLY A 145 4.62 1.62 -11.81
N VAL A 146 4.00 0.82 -10.95
CA VAL A 146 4.00 -0.65 -11.04
C VAL A 146 3.31 -1.13 -12.32
N ALA A 147 2.16 -0.55 -12.67
CA ALA A 147 1.47 -0.90 -13.91
C ALA A 147 2.29 -0.57 -15.16
N ALA A 148 2.92 0.61 -15.18
CA ALA A 148 3.82 1.03 -16.25
C ALA A 148 5.03 0.10 -16.38
N GLU A 149 5.63 -0.28 -15.25
CA GLU A 149 6.76 -1.22 -15.23
C GLU A 149 6.38 -2.59 -15.80
N ARG A 150 5.20 -3.12 -15.45
CA ARG A 150 4.68 -4.38 -16.02
C ARG A 150 4.33 -4.26 -17.51
N ALA A 151 3.86 -3.11 -17.96
CA ALA A 151 3.64 -2.85 -19.38
C ALA A 151 4.97 -2.84 -20.16
N ILE A 152 6.00 -2.16 -19.63
CA ILE A 152 7.36 -2.16 -20.20
C ILE A 152 7.93 -3.58 -20.25
N ALA A 153 7.79 -4.35 -19.16
CA ALA A 153 8.25 -5.74 -19.10
C ALA A 153 7.54 -6.65 -20.13
N SER A 154 6.30 -6.32 -20.50
CA SER A 154 5.53 -7.05 -21.52
C SER A 154 5.97 -6.69 -22.94
N VAL A 155 6.30 -5.42 -23.19
CA VAL A 155 6.81 -4.94 -24.49
C VAL A 155 8.24 -5.41 -24.74
N LEU A 156 9.10 -5.30 -23.74
CA LEU A 156 10.53 -5.62 -23.84
C LEU A 156 10.84 -7.10 -23.60
N ILE A 157 9.87 -8.01 -23.77
CA ILE A 157 9.99 -9.44 -23.45
C ILE A 157 11.28 -10.11 -23.96
N GLU A 158 11.81 -9.66 -25.10
CA GLU A 158 13.03 -10.20 -25.71
C GLU A 158 14.30 -9.83 -24.93
N ASN A 159 14.39 -8.60 -24.45
CA ASN A 159 15.58 -8.04 -23.83
C ASN A 159 15.44 -7.85 -22.32
N TYR A 160 14.24 -7.99 -21.75
CA TYR A 160 13.95 -7.55 -20.40
C TYR A 160 14.70 -8.36 -19.32
N GLU A 161 14.77 -9.69 -19.42
CA GLU A 161 15.51 -10.51 -18.44
C GLU A 161 17.03 -10.36 -18.57
N THR A 162 17.56 -10.16 -19.78
CA THR A 162 18.98 -9.83 -19.97
C THR A 162 19.30 -8.43 -19.48
N ASN A 163 18.27 -7.57 -19.37
CA ASN A 163 18.41 -6.22 -18.91
C ASN A 163 18.43 -6.16 -17.38
N THR A 164 19.63 -6.32 -16.81
CA THR A 164 19.88 -6.10 -15.37
C THR A 164 19.79 -4.62 -14.97
N GLN A 165 19.58 -3.71 -15.92
CA GLN A 165 19.72 -2.28 -15.70
C GLN A 165 18.58 -1.75 -14.83
N LEU A 166 18.94 -1.30 -13.63
CA LEU A 166 18.04 -0.78 -12.61
C LEU A 166 17.41 0.58 -12.96
N TYR A 167 17.74 1.16 -14.13
CA TYR A 167 17.26 2.49 -14.50
C TYR A 167 15.73 2.54 -14.65
N ILE A 168 15.08 1.46 -15.11
CA ILE A 168 13.62 1.43 -15.30
C ILE A 168 12.90 1.66 -13.96
N PRO A 169 13.08 0.81 -12.92
CA PRO A 169 12.41 1.04 -11.65
C PRO A 169 12.88 2.34 -10.98
N ILE A 170 14.17 2.70 -11.07
CA ILE A 170 14.68 3.95 -10.48
C ILE A 170 14.00 5.18 -11.11
N ALA A 171 13.94 5.25 -12.44
CA ALA A 171 13.29 6.36 -13.15
C ALA A 171 11.80 6.45 -12.80
N LEU A 172 11.10 5.31 -12.76
CA LEU A 172 9.70 5.26 -12.35
C LEU A 172 9.50 5.69 -10.89
N THR A 173 10.38 5.30 -9.96
CA THR A 173 10.33 5.79 -8.58
C THR A 173 10.54 7.30 -8.52
N ILE A 174 11.52 7.85 -9.24
CA ILE A 174 11.79 9.30 -9.25
C ILE A 174 10.58 10.06 -9.80
N ILE A 175 10.02 9.64 -10.94
CA ILE A 175 8.86 10.29 -11.56
C ILE A 175 7.64 10.23 -10.63
N THR A 176 7.33 9.05 -10.09
CA THR A 176 6.15 8.88 -9.22
C THR A 176 6.27 9.66 -7.92
N GLN A 177 7.47 9.73 -7.32
CA GLN A 177 7.71 10.53 -6.11
C GLN A 177 7.68 12.03 -6.39
N PHE A 178 8.25 12.48 -7.51
CA PHE A 178 8.15 13.87 -7.94
C PHE A 178 6.67 14.28 -8.09
N LEU A 179 5.87 13.50 -8.81
CA LEU A 179 4.43 13.74 -8.96
C LEU A 179 3.69 13.74 -7.62
N ALA A 180 4.00 12.79 -6.74
CA ALA A 180 3.38 12.71 -5.40
C ALA A 180 3.69 13.95 -4.56
N ILE A 181 4.96 14.36 -4.49
CA ILE A 181 5.39 15.54 -3.73
C ILE A 181 4.79 16.81 -4.32
N SER A 182 4.87 17.02 -5.64
CA SER A 182 4.31 18.20 -6.30
C SER A 182 2.81 18.33 -6.11
N THR A 183 2.07 17.22 -6.21
CA THR A 183 0.62 17.20 -5.98
C THR A 183 0.31 17.49 -4.51
N SER A 184 1.05 16.87 -3.58
CA SER A 184 0.86 17.08 -2.14
C SER A 184 1.11 18.52 -1.73
N LEU A 185 2.17 19.15 -2.25
CA LEU A 185 2.46 20.57 -2.01
C LEU A 185 1.41 21.48 -2.64
N SER A 186 0.94 21.16 -3.85
CA SER A 186 -0.12 21.93 -4.53
C SER A 186 -1.42 21.95 -3.73
N VAL A 187 -1.77 20.79 -3.15
CA VAL A 187 -2.96 20.64 -2.30
C VAL A 187 -2.74 21.31 -0.94
N LEU A 188 -1.59 21.07 -0.30
CA LEU A 188 -1.23 21.66 0.99
C LEU A 188 -1.28 23.18 0.97
N PHE A 189 -0.72 23.81 -0.05
CA PHE A 189 -0.73 25.28 -0.20
C PHE A 189 -2.00 25.82 -0.86
N HIS A 190 -3.07 25.01 -0.94
CA HIS A 190 -4.35 25.40 -1.52
C HIS A 190 -4.25 25.98 -2.95
N LYS A 191 -3.23 25.55 -3.72
CA LYS A 191 -3.05 25.93 -5.13
C LYS A 191 -3.89 25.07 -6.07
N ALA A 192 -4.23 23.86 -5.64
CA ALA A 192 -5.15 22.97 -6.33
C ALA A 192 -6.54 23.07 -5.69
N SER A 193 -7.57 23.32 -6.51
CA SER A 193 -8.96 23.20 -6.08
C SER A 193 -9.31 21.74 -5.73
N VAL A 194 -10.43 21.53 -5.04
CA VAL A 194 -10.94 20.19 -4.73
C VAL A 194 -11.07 19.35 -6.00
N PHE A 195 -11.59 19.91 -7.08
CA PHE A 195 -11.72 19.17 -8.33
C PHE A 195 -10.34 18.71 -8.85
N LEU A 196 -9.34 19.62 -8.82
CA LEU A 196 -7.98 19.30 -9.26
C LEU A 196 -7.30 18.26 -8.36
N SER A 197 -7.60 18.20 -7.06
CA SER A 197 -7.04 17.19 -6.14
C SER A 197 -7.56 15.77 -6.43
N HIS A 198 -8.73 15.63 -7.05
CA HIS A 198 -9.30 14.33 -7.45
C HIS A 198 -8.82 13.85 -8.83
N LEU A 199 -8.35 14.75 -9.71
CA LEU A 199 -7.87 14.38 -11.06
C LEU A 199 -6.76 13.31 -11.06
N PRO A 200 -5.73 13.36 -10.19
CA PRO A 200 -4.71 12.31 -10.11
C PRO A 200 -5.29 10.90 -9.95
N TRP A 201 -6.34 10.76 -9.15
CA TRP A 201 -7.03 9.49 -8.93
C TRP A 201 -7.76 9.04 -10.19
N ILE A 202 -8.56 9.92 -10.79
CA ILE A 202 -9.35 9.62 -12.00
C ILE A 202 -8.44 9.21 -13.16
N ILE A 203 -7.35 9.96 -13.38
CA ILE A 203 -6.38 9.69 -14.43
C ILE A 203 -5.65 8.38 -14.16
N SER A 204 -5.16 8.17 -12.93
CA SER A 204 -4.39 6.97 -12.59
C SER A 204 -5.24 5.70 -12.64
N CYS A 205 -6.51 5.75 -12.23
CA CYS A 205 -7.44 4.63 -12.38
C CYS A 205 -7.67 4.29 -13.85
N SER A 206 -7.88 5.31 -14.70
CA SER A 206 -8.09 5.13 -16.14
C SER A 206 -6.86 4.52 -16.83
N LEU A 207 -5.68 5.08 -16.57
CA LEU A 207 -4.42 4.56 -17.10
C LEU A 207 -4.09 3.16 -16.56
N GLY A 208 -4.36 2.90 -15.28
CA GLY A 208 -4.19 1.59 -14.66
C GLY A 208 -5.07 0.52 -15.31
N ALA A 209 -6.33 0.85 -15.63
CA ALA A 209 -7.24 -0.05 -16.34
C ALA A 209 -6.76 -0.33 -17.77
N LEU A 210 -6.32 0.69 -18.50
CA LEU A 210 -5.74 0.53 -19.85
C LEU A 210 -4.48 -0.34 -19.82
N ALA A 211 -3.58 -0.07 -18.88
CA ALA A 211 -2.37 -0.87 -18.67
C ALA A 211 -2.72 -2.33 -18.35
N TYR A 212 -3.70 -2.57 -17.47
CA TYR A 212 -4.18 -3.93 -17.16
C TYR A 212 -4.66 -4.67 -18.41
N LEU A 213 -5.54 -4.05 -19.20
CA LEU A 213 -6.07 -4.65 -20.43
C LEU A 213 -4.94 -4.93 -21.43
N PHE A 214 -4.04 -3.97 -21.62
CA PHE A 214 -2.87 -4.13 -22.48
C PHE A 214 -1.99 -5.30 -22.06
N ILE A 215 -1.55 -5.34 -20.79
CA ILE A 215 -0.71 -6.41 -20.25
C ILE A 215 -1.43 -7.77 -20.40
N LYS A 216 -2.74 -7.82 -20.13
CA LYS A 216 -3.53 -9.04 -20.27
C LYS A 216 -3.54 -9.55 -21.71
N ILE A 217 -3.93 -8.70 -22.66
CA ILE A 217 -4.02 -9.07 -24.09
C ILE A 217 -2.66 -9.55 -24.60
N VAL A 218 -1.59 -8.81 -24.32
CA VAL A 218 -0.24 -9.14 -24.80
C VAL A 218 0.26 -10.45 -24.20
N ASN A 219 0.20 -10.63 -22.89
CA ASN A 219 0.76 -11.82 -22.24
C ASN A 219 -0.10 -13.07 -22.46
N GLU A 220 -1.43 -12.96 -22.57
CA GLU A 220 -2.28 -14.09 -22.95
C GLU A 220 -2.03 -14.53 -24.40
N ASN A 221 -1.78 -13.57 -25.31
CA ASN A 221 -1.41 -13.89 -26.68
C ASN A 221 -0.04 -14.58 -26.76
N PHE A 222 0.96 -14.12 -26.00
CA PHE A 222 2.24 -14.83 -25.88
C PHE A 222 2.06 -16.23 -25.29
N GLN A 223 1.27 -16.37 -24.24
CA GLN A 223 0.98 -17.67 -23.64
C GLN A 223 0.36 -18.65 -24.66
N LYS A 224 -0.62 -18.20 -25.45
CA LYS A 224 -1.23 -19.00 -26.52
C LYS A 224 -0.20 -19.43 -27.56
N GLN A 225 0.70 -18.55 -27.96
CA GLN A 225 1.77 -18.87 -28.92
C GLN A 225 2.78 -19.88 -28.34
N ILE A 226 3.15 -19.73 -27.07
CA ILE A 226 4.08 -20.63 -26.39
C ILE A 226 3.50 -22.05 -26.31
N THR A 227 2.21 -22.16 -25.97
CA THR A 227 1.52 -23.46 -25.84
C THR A 227 1.10 -24.09 -27.16
N ASN A 228 1.10 -23.34 -28.27
CA ASN A 228 0.69 -23.86 -29.57
C ASN A 228 1.74 -24.85 -30.12
N PRO A 229 1.39 -26.11 -30.39
CA PRO A 229 2.33 -27.09 -30.97
C PRO A 229 2.86 -26.67 -32.35
N ARG A 230 2.08 -25.90 -33.11
CA ARG A 230 2.44 -25.39 -34.45
C ARG A 230 3.06 -23.98 -34.39
N ARG A 231 3.69 -23.61 -33.27
CA ARG A 231 4.28 -22.27 -33.11
C ARG A 231 5.38 -22.03 -34.15
N LYS A 232 5.33 -20.86 -34.80
CA LYS A 232 6.36 -20.40 -35.74
C LYS A 232 7.54 -19.72 -35.03
N ARG A 233 7.26 -19.06 -33.90
CA ARG A 233 8.24 -18.34 -33.09
C ARG A 233 8.79 -19.26 -32.01
N LEU A 234 10.12 -19.35 -31.92
CA LEU A 234 10.81 -19.99 -30.81
C LEU A 234 10.87 -19.02 -29.63
N PHE A 235 10.38 -19.47 -28.48
CA PHE A 235 10.45 -18.71 -27.23
C PHE A 235 11.53 -19.30 -26.34
N THR A 236 12.46 -18.46 -25.91
CA THR A 236 13.49 -18.87 -24.94
C THR A 236 12.85 -19.21 -23.59
N ILE A 237 13.57 -19.96 -22.76
CA ILE A 237 13.12 -20.31 -21.42
C ILE A 237 12.84 -19.05 -20.60
N SER A 238 13.72 -18.04 -20.68
CA SER A 238 13.54 -16.72 -20.08
C SER A 238 12.23 -16.06 -20.48
N GLN A 239 11.95 -15.95 -21.78
CA GLN A 239 10.69 -15.36 -22.26
C GLN A 239 9.45 -16.09 -21.73
N GLN A 240 9.50 -17.42 -21.61
CA GLN A 240 8.39 -18.19 -21.06
C GLN A 240 8.18 -17.93 -19.56
N PHE A 241 9.27 -17.73 -18.80
CA PHE A 241 9.19 -17.35 -17.39
C PHE A 241 8.63 -15.94 -17.21
N GLN A 242 9.09 -14.97 -18.01
CA GLN A 242 8.58 -13.59 -17.99
C GLN A 242 7.07 -13.52 -18.24
N VAL A 243 6.54 -14.27 -19.22
CA VAL A 243 5.09 -14.32 -19.51
C VAL A 243 4.32 -14.90 -18.32
N LYS A 244 4.81 -16.02 -17.75
CA LYS A 244 4.19 -16.64 -16.56
C LYS A 244 4.22 -15.70 -15.35
N GLU A 245 5.31 -14.95 -15.17
CA GLU A 245 5.44 -13.94 -14.12
C GLU A 245 4.43 -12.81 -14.30
N ASN A 246 4.34 -12.22 -15.50
CA ASN A 246 3.38 -11.15 -15.80
C ASN A 246 1.93 -11.61 -15.61
N LEU A 247 1.58 -12.82 -16.05
CA LEU A 247 0.24 -13.40 -15.80
C LEU A 247 -0.01 -13.67 -14.31
N ARG A 248 1.02 -14.02 -13.53
CA ARG A 248 0.92 -14.14 -12.06
C ARG A 248 0.70 -12.78 -11.42
N ALA A 249 1.44 -11.76 -11.85
CA ALA A 249 1.29 -10.38 -11.38
C ALA A 249 -0.12 -9.85 -11.69
N LEU A 250 -0.67 -10.12 -12.89
CA LEU A 250 -2.05 -9.78 -13.23
C LEU A 250 -3.06 -10.46 -12.30
N ARG A 251 -2.91 -11.76 -12.02
CA ARG A 251 -3.82 -12.48 -11.10
C ARG A 251 -3.78 -11.91 -9.68
N LEU A 252 -2.58 -11.59 -9.19
CA LEU A 252 -2.42 -10.92 -7.90
C LEU A 252 -3.08 -9.53 -7.92
N GLY A 253 -2.78 -8.73 -8.95
CA GLY A 253 -3.33 -7.39 -9.14
C GLY A 253 -4.86 -7.39 -9.21
N THR A 254 -5.47 -8.30 -9.96
CA THR A 254 -6.93 -8.44 -10.03
C THR A 254 -7.55 -8.71 -8.65
N ARG A 255 -6.97 -9.61 -7.86
CA ARG A 255 -7.47 -9.88 -6.49
C ARG A 255 -7.31 -8.66 -5.59
N LEU A 256 -6.19 -7.96 -5.67
CA LEU A 256 -5.95 -6.74 -4.91
C LEU A 256 -6.95 -5.64 -5.29
N VAL A 257 -7.25 -5.45 -6.58
CA VAL A 257 -8.24 -4.48 -7.05
C VAL A 257 -9.61 -4.77 -6.45
N PHE A 258 -10.09 -6.02 -6.50
CA PHE A 258 -11.38 -6.38 -5.89
C PHE A 258 -11.39 -6.09 -4.39
N VAL A 259 -10.35 -6.50 -3.67
CA VAL A 259 -10.27 -6.30 -2.22
C VAL A 259 -10.21 -4.82 -1.85
N VAL A 260 -9.40 -4.02 -2.55
CA VAL A 260 -9.33 -2.57 -2.33
C VAL A 260 -10.64 -1.88 -2.71
N PHE A 261 -11.32 -2.33 -3.78
CA PHE A 261 -12.63 -1.81 -4.14
C PHE A 261 -13.66 -2.04 -3.04
N PHE A 262 -13.78 -3.28 -2.53
CA PHE A 262 -14.69 -3.57 -1.41
C PHE A 262 -14.30 -2.81 -0.14
N TYR A 263 -13.00 -2.64 0.11
CA TYR A 263 -12.50 -1.87 1.24
C TYR A 263 -12.89 -0.39 1.16
N VAL A 264 -12.65 0.25 0.01
CA VAL A 264 -13.04 1.64 -0.22
C VAL A 264 -14.55 1.79 -0.14
N ALA A 265 -15.32 0.88 -0.75
CA ALA A 265 -16.78 0.90 -0.65
C ALA A 265 -17.27 0.81 0.80
N PHE A 266 -16.62 -0.02 1.63
CA PHE A 266 -16.92 -0.12 3.06
C PHE A 266 -16.62 1.19 3.81
N VAL A 267 -15.46 1.81 3.57
CA VAL A 267 -15.10 3.11 4.17
C VAL A 267 -16.05 4.22 3.71
N SER A 268 -16.36 4.28 2.41
CA SER A 268 -17.30 5.26 1.85
C SER A 268 -18.72 5.08 2.40
N PHE A 269 -19.17 3.84 2.60
CA PHE A 269 -20.44 3.57 3.27
C PHE A 269 -20.43 4.04 4.73
N GLY A 270 -19.32 3.85 5.45
CA GLY A 270 -19.13 4.40 6.79
C GLY A 270 -19.23 5.93 6.81
N MET A 271 -18.55 6.61 5.87
CA MET A 271 -18.63 8.07 5.73
C MET A 271 -20.05 8.55 5.37
N PHE A 272 -20.77 7.82 4.52
CA PHE A 272 -22.17 8.10 4.21
C PHE A 272 -23.06 7.94 5.46
N ALA A 273 -22.88 6.87 6.24
CA ALA A 273 -23.65 6.67 7.46
C ALA A 273 -23.43 7.78 8.50
N LEU A 274 -22.20 8.30 8.61
CA LEU A 274 -21.87 9.45 9.44
C LEU A 274 -22.52 10.74 8.91
N ALA A 275 -22.51 10.97 7.60
CA ALA A 275 -23.08 12.18 6.99
C ALA A 275 -24.61 12.28 7.15
N PHE A 276 -25.30 11.15 7.35
CA PHE A 276 -26.75 11.09 7.59
C PHE A 276 -27.10 10.86 9.07
N ASP A 277 -26.16 11.04 9.99
CA ASP A 277 -26.33 10.82 11.44
C ASP A 277 -26.90 9.42 11.79
N LEU A 278 -26.70 8.42 10.93
CA LEU A 278 -27.13 7.03 11.18
C LEU A 278 -26.28 6.37 12.27
N VAL A 279 -25.09 6.92 12.50
CA VAL A 279 -24.09 6.43 13.45
C VAL A 279 -23.54 7.64 14.20
N SER A 280 -23.22 7.48 15.49
CA SER A 280 -22.65 8.54 16.30
C SER A 280 -21.35 9.11 15.71
N SER A 281 -21.12 10.41 15.87
CA SER A 281 -19.88 11.10 15.49
C SER A 281 -18.62 10.45 16.08
N ALA A 282 -18.74 9.76 17.22
CA ALA A 282 -17.68 8.95 17.83
C ALA A 282 -17.06 7.91 16.89
N TYR A 283 -17.81 7.42 15.90
CA TYR A 283 -17.32 6.45 14.92
C TYR A 283 -16.49 7.08 13.79
N CYS A 284 -16.44 8.41 13.69
CA CYS A 284 -15.64 9.11 12.68
C CYS A 284 -14.16 8.73 12.76
N HIS A 285 -13.59 8.67 13.97
CA HIS A 285 -12.20 8.25 14.16
C HIS A 285 -11.97 6.87 13.53
N PHE A 286 -12.85 5.91 13.79
CA PHE A 286 -12.68 4.56 13.24
C PHE A 286 -12.72 4.59 11.72
N VAL A 287 -13.75 5.21 11.13
CA VAL A 287 -13.91 5.27 9.67
C VAL A 287 -12.73 5.98 9.00
N GLU A 288 -12.24 7.09 9.58
CA GLU A 288 -11.06 7.81 9.08
C GLU A 288 -9.80 6.94 9.18
N ASN A 289 -9.57 6.27 10.32
CA ASN A 289 -8.41 5.41 10.50
C ASN A 289 -8.45 4.17 9.59
N PHE A 290 -9.65 3.68 9.26
CA PHE A 290 -9.83 2.67 8.22
C PHE A 290 -9.34 3.17 6.85
N LEU A 291 -9.17 4.46 6.57
CA LEU A 291 -8.51 4.88 5.33
C LEU A 291 -7.02 4.53 5.32
N PHE A 292 -6.36 4.64 6.47
CA PHE A 292 -4.91 4.48 6.65
C PHE A 292 -4.48 3.05 7.03
N LEU A 293 -5.43 2.22 7.43
CA LEU A 293 -5.24 0.79 7.68
C LEU A 293 -5.29 -0.06 6.40
N ASN A 294 -5.20 0.57 5.22
CA ASN A 294 -5.21 -0.10 3.93
C ASN A 294 -4.14 -1.20 3.74
N PRO A 295 -2.98 -1.23 4.43
CA PRO A 295 -2.07 -2.37 4.32
C PRO A 295 -2.68 -3.67 4.85
N TYR A 296 -3.67 -3.65 5.75
CA TYR A 296 -4.32 -4.87 6.22
C TYR A 296 -4.89 -5.72 5.08
N PRO A 297 -5.92 -5.22 4.34
CA PRO A 297 -6.51 -5.99 3.25
C PRO A 297 -5.48 -6.30 2.15
N ILE A 298 -4.57 -5.37 1.85
CA ILE A 298 -3.54 -5.54 0.81
C ILE A 298 -2.55 -6.64 1.19
N CYS A 299 -1.93 -6.57 2.37
CA CYS A 299 -0.92 -7.54 2.82
C CYS A 299 -1.52 -8.93 2.97
N PHE A 300 -2.69 -9.05 3.62
CA PHE A 300 -3.35 -10.36 3.75
C PHE A 300 -3.67 -10.97 2.38
N THR A 301 -4.24 -10.18 1.47
CA THR A 301 -4.59 -10.68 0.13
C THR A 301 -3.35 -11.09 -0.65
N ALA A 302 -2.28 -10.29 -0.60
CA ALA A 302 -1.03 -10.62 -1.27
C ALA A 302 -0.40 -11.90 -0.72
N MET A 303 -0.24 -11.99 0.60
CA MET A 303 0.40 -13.12 1.26
C MET A 303 -0.40 -14.41 1.09
N LEU A 304 -1.74 -14.36 1.15
CA LEU A 304 -2.58 -15.54 1.01
C LEU A 304 -2.79 -15.99 -0.45
N THR A 305 -2.59 -15.08 -1.41
CA THR A 305 -2.77 -15.38 -2.84
C THR A 305 -1.68 -16.27 -3.41
N ILE A 306 -0.42 -16.04 -3.03
CA ILE A 306 0.71 -16.80 -3.56
C ILE A 306 1.08 -17.93 -2.58
N PRO A 307 0.98 -19.22 -2.98
CA PRO A 307 1.19 -20.35 -2.07
C PRO A 307 2.53 -20.33 -1.32
N HIS A 308 3.61 -19.93 -2.00
CA HIS A 308 4.94 -19.81 -1.39
C HIS A 308 4.98 -18.71 -0.32
N TRP A 309 4.41 -17.53 -0.60
CA TRP A 309 4.28 -16.47 0.41
C TRP A 309 3.40 -16.91 1.57
N ARG A 310 2.26 -17.55 1.30
CA ARG A 310 1.34 -18.04 2.33
C ARG A 310 2.03 -18.95 3.33
N LYS A 311 2.81 -19.94 2.86
CA LYS A 311 3.53 -20.89 3.72
C LYS A 311 4.51 -20.17 4.65
N HIS A 312 5.29 -19.23 4.12
CA HIS A 312 6.26 -18.47 4.90
C HIS A 312 5.60 -17.48 5.86
N PHE A 313 4.55 -16.80 5.40
CA PHE A 313 3.75 -15.87 6.19
C PHE A 313 3.10 -16.55 7.40
N GLN A 314 2.45 -17.70 7.18
CA GLN A 314 1.86 -18.49 8.27
C GLN A 314 2.93 -18.95 9.29
N ASN A 315 4.15 -19.27 8.85
CA ASN A 315 5.22 -19.65 9.78
C ASN A 315 5.84 -18.46 10.54
N ALA A 316 5.75 -17.27 9.97
CA ALA A 316 6.32 -16.04 10.53
C ALA A 316 5.36 -15.31 11.48
N CYS A 317 4.04 -15.33 11.22
CA CYS A 317 3.05 -14.72 12.10
C CYS A 317 3.04 -15.40 13.47
N PHE A 318 3.37 -14.64 14.51
CA PHE A 318 3.37 -15.09 15.91
C PHE A 318 2.01 -15.64 16.34
N THR A 319 0.92 -14.99 15.91
CA THR A 319 -0.46 -15.43 16.12
C THR A 319 -0.72 -16.84 15.59
N TRP A 320 -0.15 -17.21 14.43
CA TRP A 320 -0.29 -18.57 13.92
C TRP A 320 0.55 -19.58 14.73
N ARG A 321 1.71 -19.20 15.26
CA ARG A 321 2.46 -20.09 16.17
C ARG A 321 1.69 -20.36 17.47
N LEU A 322 1.05 -19.34 18.03
CA LEU A 322 0.19 -19.50 19.22
C LEU A 322 -1.04 -20.35 18.93
N VAL A 323 -1.77 -20.08 17.84
CA VAL A 323 -2.93 -20.88 17.42
C VAL A 323 -2.51 -22.31 17.11
N LYS A 324 -1.40 -22.52 16.40
CA LYS A 324 -0.88 -23.86 16.12
C LYS A 324 -0.50 -24.59 17.41
N SER A 325 0.13 -23.91 18.38
CA SER A 325 0.44 -24.49 19.70
C SER A 325 -0.84 -24.89 20.46
N ALA A 326 -1.86 -24.02 20.45
CA ALA A 326 -3.14 -24.27 21.09
C ALA A 326 -3.97 -25.36 20.38
N TRP A 327 -3.83 -25.50 19.06
CA TRP A 327 -4.59 -26.45 18.24
C TRP A 327 -3.86 -27.78 18.01
N THR A 328 -2.54 -27.83 18.21
CA THR A 328 -1.85 -29.12 18.37
C THR A 328 -2.29 -29.71 19.69
N LYS A 329 -3.39 -30.47 19.66
CA LYS A 329 -3.55 -31.58 20.61
C LYS A 329 -2.24 -32.38 20.60
N PRO A 330 -1.73 -32.82 21.76
CA PRO A 330 -0.51 -33.61 21.81
C PRO A 330 -0.70 -34.82 20.89
N LYS A 331 0.02 -34.83 19.77
CA LYS A 331 0.06 -35.99 18.89
C LYS A 331 0.76 -37.09 19.67
N THR A 332 -0.02 -38.06 20.13
CA THR A 332 0.48 -39.36 20.55
C THR A 332 1.46 -39.85 19.50
N SER A 333 2.67 -40.17 19.96
CA SER A 333 3.82 -40.55 19.16
C SER A 333 3.50 -41.71 18.22
N THR A 334 3.26 -41.39 16.95
CA THR A 334 3.50 -42.33 15.83
C THR A 334 4.40 -41.62 14.83
N THR A 335 5.64 -41.44 15.25
CA THR A 335 6.76 -41.03 14.40
C THR A 335 7.27 -42.28 13.69
N SER A 336 7.06 -42.41 12.37
CA SER A 336 8.04 -42.97 11.40
C SER A 336 7.41 -43.53 10.11
N VAL A 337 6.85 -42.68 9.22
CA VAL A 337 6.88 -43.01 7.77
C VAL A 337 7.04 -41.75 6.91
N GLU A 338 6.22 -40.71 7.08
CA GLU A 338 6.12 -39.56 6.14
C GLU A 338 7.35 -38.64 6.04
N ILE A 339 8.13 -38.47 7.11
CA ILE A 339 9.35 -37.62 7.08
C ILE A 339 10.43 -38.28 6.21
N SER A 340 10.45 -39.61 6.14
CA SER A 340 11.42 -40.36 5.32
C SER A 340 11.14 -40.20 3.83
N THR A 341 9.88 -40.13 3.42
CA THR A 341 9.50 -40.04 2.00
C THR A 341 9.86 -38.69 1.41
N THR A 342 9.61 -37.59 2.14
CA THR A 342 9.96 -36.25 1.66
C THR A 342 11.48 -36.06 1.55
N LYS A 343 12.24 -36.53 2.55
CA LYS A 343 13.71 -36.48 2.49
C LYS A 343 14.30 -37.42 1.41
N LYS A 344 13.68 -38.58 1.18
CA LYS A 344 14.07 -39.46 0.07
C LYS A 344 13.84 -38.77 -1.28
N LEU A 345 12.68 -38.13 -1.46
CA LEU A 345 12.34 -37.46 -2.71
C LEU A 345 13.29 -36.29 -3.01
N GLU A 346 13.66 -35.49 -2.00
CA GLU A 346 14.67 -34.43 -2.13
C GLU A 346 16.04 -35.00 -2.51
N ALA A 347 16.50 -36.05 -1.82
CA ALA A 347 17.78 -36.69 -2.11
C ALA A 347 17.83 -37.35 -3.51
N GLU A 348 16.72 -37.96 -3.94
CA GLU A 348 16.59 -38.57 -5.26
C GLU A 348 16.58 -37.50 -6.36
N THR A 349 15.91 -36.36 -6.12
CA THR A 349 15.91 -35.22 -7.03
C THR A 349 17.30 -34.60 -7.17
N ASP A 350 18.01 -34.40 -6.05
CA ASP A 350 19.40 -33.90 -6.05
C ASP A 350 20.35 -34.84 -6.78
N LEU A 351 20.17 -36.16 -6.63
CA LEU A 351 20.93 -37.17 -7.37
C LEU A 351 20.70 -37.05 -8.89
N TYR A 352 19.45 -36.91 -9.32
CA TYR A 352 19.11 -36.72 -10.74
C TYR A 352 19.76 -35.46 -11.32
N PHE A 353 19.71 -34.33 -10.61
CA PHE A 353 20.35 -33.09 -11.07
C PHE A 353 21.87 -33.22 -11.14
N ARG A 354 22.48 -33.93 -10.18
CA ARG A 354 23.93 -34.16 -10.17
C ARG A 354 24.38 -35.06 -11.33
N GLN A 355 23.66 -36.16 -11.58
CA GLN A 355 23.92 -37.04 -12.73
C GLN A 355 23.76 -36.31 -14.06
N LEU A 356 22.72 -35.48 -14.17
CA LEU A 356 22.54 -34.66 -15.36
C LEU A 356 23.75 -33.74 -15.56
N ASN A 357 24.22 -33.06 -14.51
CA ASN A 357 25.37 -32.16 -14.61
C ASN A 357 26.67 -32.90 -14.98
N GLU A 358 26.87 -34.11 -14.46
CA GLU A 358 28.04 -34.95 -14.78
C GLU A 358 27.99 -35.49 -16.23
N SER A 359 26.81 -35.74 -16.80
CA SER A 359 26.67 -36.23 -18.18
C SER A 359 26.94 -35.18 -19.27
N TRP A 360 27.06 -33.90 -18.90
CA TRP A 360 27.32 -32.79 -19.82
C TRP A 360 28.81 -32.37 -19.86
N ILE A 361 29.66 -32.99 -19.03
CA ILE A 361 31.12 -32.90 -19.06
C ILE A 361 31.65 -34.17 -19.72
#